data_AF-A0A6M1ZGE0-F1
#
_entry.id   AF-A0A6M1ZGE0-F1
#
_cell.length_a   1.000
_cell.length_b   1.000
_cell.length_c   1.000
_cell.angle_alpha   90.00
_cell.angle_beta   90.00
_cell.angle_gamma   90.00
#
_symmetry.space_group_name_H-M   'P 1'
#
loop_
_entity.id
_entity.type
_entity.pdbx_description
1 polymer ?
#
loop_
_entity_poly.entity_id
_entity_poly.type
_entity_poly.pdbx_seq_one_letter_code
_entity_poly.pdbx_strand_id
1 'polypeptide(L)' 'QKVVVVANLKPAKLMGIESQGMILAAGSDGRFELVSLEGVEPGDSIS' A
#
# COMPACT_ATOMS: atom_id res chain seq x y z
N GLN A 1 -11.41 3.29 -5.00
CA GLN A 1 -10.53 3.71 -3.90
C GLN A 1 -9.11 3.82 -4.42
N LYS A 2 -8.47 5.00 -4.31
CA LYS A 2 -7.05 5.16 -4.64
C LYS A 2 -6.24 4.91 -3.36
N VAL A 3 -5.15 4.16 -3.46
CA VAL A 3 -4.28 3.79 -2.33
C VAL A 3 -2.81 3.88 -2.74
N VAL A 4 -1.95 4.12 -1.76
CA VAL A 4 -0.50 4.07 -1.96
C VAL A 4 -0.01 2.64 -1.75
N VAL A 5 0.76 2.13 -2.70
CA VAL A 5 1.35 0.78 -2.65
C VAL A 5 2.87 0.84 -2.65
N VAL A 6 3.50 -0.02 -1.86
CA VAL A 6 4.94 -0.27 -1.91
C VAL A 6 5.19 -1.38 -2.93
N ALA A 7 5.72 -1.01 -4.09
CA ALA A 7 5.82 -1.89 -5.26
C ALA A 7 7.20 -2.56 -5.45
N ASN A 8 8.19 -2.26 -4.60
CA ASN A 8 9.56 -2.78 -4.72
C ASN A 8 9.90 -3.88 -3.69
N LEU A 9 8.91 -4.39 -2.96
CA LEU A 9 9.13 -5.49 -2.02
C LEU A 9 9.31 -6.80 -2.77
N LYS A 10 10.10 -7.71 -2.19
CA LYS A 10 10.16 -9.08 -2.67
C LYS A 10 8.77 -9.73 -2.46
N PRO A 11 8.25 -10.49 -3.44
CA PRO A 11 6.98 -11.20 -3.27
C PRO A 11 6.99 -12.10 -2.05
N ALA A 12 5.87 -12.14 -1.33
CA ALA A 12 5.73 -12.92 -0.10
C ALA A 12 4.45 -13.78 -0.16
N LYS A 13 4.55 -15.05 0.21
CA LYS A 13 3.37 -15.91 0.32
C LYS A 13 2.64 -15.65 1.63
N LEU A 14 1.37 -15.28 1.53
CA LEU A 14 0.45 -15.08 2.64
C LEU A 14 -0.71 -16.07 2.47
N MET A 15 -0.82 -17.03 3.39
CA MET A 15 -1.88 -18.06 3.35
C MET A 15 -1.95 -18.83 2.01
N GLY A 16 -0.80 -19.09 1.37
CA GLY A 16 -0.71 -19.81 0.10
C GLY A 16 -0.86 -18.93 -1.15
N ILE A 17 -1.23 -17.65 -1.01
CA ILE A 17 -1.35 -16.68 -2.11
C ILE A 17 -0.11 -15.78 -2.12
N GLU A 18 0.43 -15.48 -3.29
CA GLU A 18 1.58 -14.59 -3.42
C GLU A 18 1.15 -13.12 -3.43
N SER A 19 1.58 -12.36 -2.42
CA SER A 19 1.43 -10.91 -2.36
C SER A 19 2.56 -10.22 -3.11
N GLN A 20 2.21 -9.30 -4.01
CA GLN A 20 3.15 -8.51 -4.83
C GLN A 20 3.49 -7.14 -4.24
N GLY A 21 3.03 -6.84 -3.03
CA GLY A 21 3.28 -5.54 -2.42
C GLY A 21 2.55 -5.37 -1.09
N MET A 22 2.52 -4.12 -0.64
CA MET A 22 1.89 -3.72 0.62
C MET A 22 1.20 -2.37 0.45
N ILE A 23 0.07 -2.18 1.10
CA ILE A 23 -0.64 -0.89 1.14
C ILE A 23 -0.07 -0.06 2.29
N LEU A 24 0.21 1.22 2.04
CA LEU A 24 0.71 2.14 3.07
C LEU A 24 -0.44 2.67 3.93
N ALA A 25 -0.24 2.63 5.25
CA ALA A 25 -1.19 3.13 6.24
C ALA A 25 -0.43 3.85 7.36
N ALA A 26 -1.04 4.90 7.92
CA ALA A 26 -0.61 5.51 9.16
C ALA A 26 -1.17 4.70 10.34
N GLY A 27 -0.34 4.43 11.35
CA GLY A 27 -0.76 3.70 12.55
C GLY A 27 -0.42 4.46 13.83
N SER A 28 -1.38 4.59 14.74
CA SER A 28 -1.19 5.10 16.10
C SER A 28 -2.18 4.45 17.07
N ASP A 29 -1.72 4.04 18.25
CA ASP A 29 -2.54 3.49 19.35
C ASP A 29 -3.57 2.43 18.91
N GLY A 30 -3.14 1.46 18.09
CA GLY A 30 -3.99 0.37 17.62
C GLY A 30 -5.02 0.76 16.56
N ARG A 31 -4.98 2.00 16.06
CA ARG A 31 -5.79 2.48 14.93
C ARG A 31 -4.92 2.60 13.70
N PHE A 32 -5.50 2.30 12.55
CA PHE A 32 -4.87 2.41 11.25
C PHE A 32 -5.74 3.21 10.31
N GLU A 33 -5.12 4.11 9.55
CA GLU A 33 -5.77 4.91 8.53
C GLU A 33 -5.00 4.75 7.21
N LEU A 34 -5.73 4.54 6.11
CA LEU A 34 -5.12 4.37 4.80
C LEU A 34 -4.62 5.70 4.27
N VAL A 35 -3.41 5.69 3.68
CA VAL A 35 -2.93 6.86 2.95
C VAL A 35 -3.62 6.90 1.58
N SER A 36 -4.42 7.94 1.35
CA SER A 36 -5.08 8.19 0.06
C SER A 36 -4.79 9.61 -0.43
N LEU A 37 -4.58 9.74 -1.73
CA LEU A 37 -4.32 11.00 -2.41
C LEU A 37 -5.44 11.27 -3.43
N GLU A 38 -5.83 12.53 -3.57
CA GLU A 38 -6.78 12.98 -4.59
C GLU A 38 -6.04 13.47 -5.83
N GLY A 39 -6.67 13.37 -7.00
CA GLY A 39 -6.12 13.90 -8.26
C GLY A 39 -4.91 13.14 -8.84
N VAL A 40 -4.51 12.01 -8.27
CA VAL A 40 -3.38 11.19 -8.74
C VAL A 40 -3.83 10.04 -9.63
N GLU A 41 -3.02 9.65 -10.63
CA GLU A 41 -3.31 8.51 -11.49
C GLU A 41 -2.57 7.23 -11.03
N PRO A 42 -3.08 6.03 -11.36
CA PRO A 42 -2.40 4.79 -11.01
C PRO A 42 -0.98 4.72 -11.59
N GLY A 43 0.01 4.55 -10.72
CA GLY A 43 1.42 4.49 -11.11
C GLY A 43 2.19 5.79 -10.90
N ASP A 44 1.53 6.88 -10.48
CA ASP A 44 2.22 8.08 -10.03
C ASP A 44 3.21 7.73 -8.91
N SER A 45 4.46 8.15 -9.10
CA SER A 45 5.53 7.89 -8.13
C SER A 45 5.44 8.86 -6.97
N ILE A 46 5.52 8.32 -5.76
CA ILE A 46 5.60 9.11 -4.53
C ILE A 46 7.09 9.44 -4.29
N SER A 47 7.40 10.72 -4.15
CA SER A 47 8.76 11.24 -3.91
C SER A 47 8.98 11.60 -2.44
#